data_AF-A0A2S5M0Z4-F1
#
_entry.id   AF-A0A2S5M0Z4-F1
#
_cell.length_a   1.000
_cell.length_b   1.000
_cell.length_c   1.000
_cell.angle_alpha   90.00
_cell.angle_beta   90.00
_cell.angle_gamma   90.00
#
_symmetry.space_group_name_H-M   'P 1'
#
loop_
_entity.id
_entity.type
_entity.pdbx_description
1 polymer ?
#
loop_
_entity_poly.entity_id
_entity_poly.type
_entity_poly.pdbx_seq_one_letter_code
_entity_poly.pdbx_strand_id
1 'polypeptide(L)'
;MLSVMHDGIEYRFYNHLLAASSCGKFLRKLIPLAPTIRKDGYATVGRQLLAHRVVASVWLNKPDNATLVHHINHNKADNRAINLEWVSPKEHVADRHHGISKGHKMSDAGKQRLREFRTGIKLSDATKQKQREANLRLGIKPPPRAKGSKCTEDAIDKMRLNSPNASKCSVDGVVYNSYSEASRATGVLPHTIRKRCLSKNFNDYKILA
;
A
#
# COMPACT_ATOMS: atom_id res chain seq x y z
N MET A 1 13.72 15.09 44.07
CA MET A 1 13.15 13.72 44.14
C MET A 1 13.43 13.18 45.53
N LEU A 2 12.45 12.59 46.22
CA LEU A 2 12.67 12.04 47.57
C LEU A 2 13.52 10.77 47.48
N SER A 3 14.49 10.60 48.39
CA SER A 3 15.31 9.40 48.51
C SER A 3 15.39 8.90 49.96
N VAL A 4 15.72 7.62 50.12
CA VAL A 4 15.90 6.94 51.40
C VAL A 4 17.07 5.97 51.29
N MET A 5 17.85 5.84 52.37
CA MET A 5 18.91 4.86 52.47
C MET A 5 18.40 3.61 53.19
N HIS A 6 18.64 2.43 52.60
CA HIS A 6 18.31 1.14 53.21
C HIS A 6 19.42 0.15 52.88
N ASP A 7 20.00 -0.49 53.90
CA ASP A 7 21.15 -1.41 53.78
C ASP A 7 22.33 -0.84 52.98
N GLY A 8 22.65 0.45 53.18
CA GLY A 8 23.74 1.13 52.47
C GLY A 8 23.46 1.44 50.99
N ILE A 9 22.24 1.20 50.51
CA ILE A 9 21.83 1.46 49.13
C ILE A 9 20.86 2.65 49.10
N GLU A 10 21.08 3.58 48.18
CA GLU A 10 20.14 4.67 47.91
C GLU A 10 18.94 4.15 47.09
N TYR A 11 17.74 4.47 47.59
CA TYR A 11 16.48 4.26 46.88
C TYR A 11 15.81 5.62 46.67
N ARG A 12 15.29 5.84 45.47
CA ARG A 12 14.53 7.05 45.13
C ARG A 12 13.07 6.68 44.90
N PHE A 13 12.16 7.51 45.40
CA PHE A 13 10.73 7.24 45.33
C PHE A 13 10.17 7.49 43.92
N TYR A 14 9.61 6.44 43.32
CA TYR A 14 8.82 6.54 42.10
C TYR A 14 7.42 7.09 42.39
N ASN A 15 6.82 6.66 43.50
CA ASN A 15 5.57 7.18 44.03
C ASN A 15 5.56 7.05 45.57
N HIS A 16 4.44 7.39 46.21
CA HIS A 16 4.32 7.35 47.68
C HIS A 16 4.46 5.96 48.32
N LEU A 17 4.45 4.86 47.53
CA LEU A 17 4.57 3.49 48.04
C LEU A 17 5.81 2.76 47.53
N LEU A 18 6.36 3.13 46.38
CA LEU A 18 7.38 2.38 45.67
C LEU A 18 8.64 3.23 45.49
N ALA A 19 9.77 2.69 45.91
CA ALA A 19 11.08 3.24 45.65
C ALA A 19 11.95 2.25 44.89
N ALA A 20 12.87 2.76 44.07
CA ALA A 20 13.78 1.97 43.25
C ALA A 20 15.21 2.45 43.43
N SER A 21 16.15 1.51 43.43
CA SER A 21 17.58 1.79 43.44
C SER A 21 18.18 1.73 42.04
N SER A 22 19.32 2.39 41.84
CA SER A 22 20.10 2.35 40.59
C SER A 22 20.54 0.92 40.23
N CYS A 23 20.70 0.05 41.21
CA CYS A 23 21.06 -1.36 41.02
C CYS A 23 19.88 -2.27 40.62
N GLY A 24 18.67 -1.73 40.46
CA GLY A 24 17.49 -2.51 40.06
C GLY A 24 16.80 -3.26 41.22
N LYS A 25 17.06 -2.85 42.47
CA LYS A 25 16.32 -3.30 43.66
C LYS A 25 15.14 -2.38 43.97
N PHE A 26 14.10 -2.91 44.61
CA PHE A 26 12.86 -2.19 44.87
C PHE A 26 12.44 -2.29 46.34
N LEU A 27 11.85 -1.21 46.85
CA LEU A 27 11.18 -1.15 48.15
C LEU A 27 9.71 -0.80 47.97
N ARG A 28 8.81 -1.51 48.64
CA ARG A 28 7.40 -1.15 48.74
C ARG A 28 7.04 -0.87 50.20
N LYS A 29 6.59 0.35 50.50
CA LYS A 29 6.37 0.83 51.88
C LYS A 29 7.61 0.58 52.76
N LEU A 30 8.80 0.87 52.22
CA LEU A 30 10.11 0.65 52.85
C LEU A 30 10.47 -0.84 53.12
N ILE A 31 9.72 -1.80 52.57
CA ILE A 31 10.01 -3.23 52.69
C ILE A 31 10.60 -3.73 51.35
N PRO A 32 11.69 -4.54 51.35
CA PRO A 32 12.23 -5.15 50.15
C PRO A 32 11.20 -5.90 49.32
N LEU A 33 11.18 -5.62 48.02
CA LEU A 33 10.29 -6.22 47.04
C LEU A 33 11.11 -6.88 45.92
N ALA A 34 10.99 -8.19 45.79
CA ALA A 34 11.55 -8.92 44.65
C ALA A 34 10.64 -8.76 43.42
N PRO A 35 11.19 -8.45 42.23
CA PRO A 35 10.41 -8.39 41.01
C PRO A 35 10.04 -9.80 40.51
N THR A 36 8.90 -9.91 39.81
CA THR A 36 8.46 -11.16 39.18
C THR A 36 8.66 -11.10 37.67
N ILE A 37 9.28 -12.14 37.11
CA ILE A 37 9.53 -12.26 35.66
C ILE A 37 8.26 -12.76 34.96
N ARG A 38 7.83 -12.03 33.92
CA ARG A 38 6.71 -12.40 33.06
C ARG A 38 7.15 -13.39 31.96
N LYS A 39 6.17 -14.02 31.29
CA LYS A 39 6.41 -14.93 30.17
C LYS A 39 7.15 -14.30 28.98
N ASP A 40 7.07 -12.98 28.83
CA ASP A 40 7.75 -12.20 27.78
C ASP A 40 9.20 -11.82 28.14
N GLY A 41 9.68 -12.25 29.31
CA GLY A 41 11.02 -12.02 29.85
C GLY A 41 11.18 -10.73 30.65
N TYR A 42 10.15 -9.87 30.73
CA TYR A 42 10.26 -8.62 31.49
C TYR A 42 9.98 -8.81 32.98
N ALA A 43 10.75 -8.13 33.81
CA ALA A 43 10.52 -8.04 35.25
C ALA A 43 9.41 -7.04 35.60
N THR A 44 8.56 -7.40 36.56
CA THR A 44 7.46 -6.57 37.07
C THR A 44 7.53 -6.37 38.58
N VAL A 45 7.07 -5.20 39.03
CA VAL A 45 6.99 -4.82 40.44
C VAL A 45 5.56 -4.42 40.80
N GLY A 46 5.04 -4.95 41.91
CA GLY A 46 3.69 -4.63 42.39
C GLY A 46 2.57 -5.06 41.44
N ARG A 47 1.58 -4.18 41.21
CA ARG A 47 0.46 -4.39 40.27
C ARG A 47 0.92 -4.18 38.82
N GLN A 48 1.85 -5.00 38.35
CA GLN A 48 2.26 -5.10 36.93
C GLN A 48 3.08 -3.93 36.36
N LEU A 49 3.66 -3.06 37.19
CA LEU A 49 4.58 -2.03 36.70
C LEU A 49 5.86 -2.69 36.19
N LEU A 50 6.37 -2.25 35.04
CA LEU A 50 7.62 -2.77 34.48
C LEU A 50 8.82 -2.22 35.26
N ALA A 51 9.66 -3.13 35.77
CA ALA A 51 10.78 -2.80 36.63
C ALA A 51 11.74 -1.78 36.00
N HIS A 52 12.19 -2.02 34.76
CA HIS A 52 13.06 -1.10 34.02
C HIS A 52 12.45 0.30 33.84
N ARG A 53 11.14 0.44 33.64
CA ARG A 53 10.50 1.76 33.50
C ARG A 53 10.50 2.53 34.82
N VAL A 54 10.28 1.83 35.92
CA VAL A 54 10.34 2.42 37.26
C VAL A 54 11.76 2.92 37.54
N VAL A 55 12.79 2.10 37.27
CA VAL A 55 14.19 2.50 37.46
C VAL A 55 14.56 3.69 36.56
N ALA A 56 14.24 3.62 35.27
CA ALA A 56 14.55 4.68 34.30
C ALA A 56 13.86 6.01 34.64
N SER A 57 12.62 6.00 35.12
CA SER A 57 11.89 7.22 35.49
C SER A 57 12.49 7.95 36.69
N VAL A 58 13.32 7.26 37.48
CA VAL A 58 13.82 7.70 38.77
C VAL A 58 15.32 8.02 38.74
N TRP A 59 16.06 7.28 37.91
CA TRP A 59 17.52 7.37 37.82
C TRP A 59 18.03 7.94 36.51
N LEU A 60 17.21 8.00 35.46
CA LEU A 60 17.58 8.55 34.17
C LEU A 60 16.76 9.81 33.89
N ASN A 61 17.43 10.82 33.34
CA ASN A 61 16.75 12.01 32.84
C ASN A 61 16.02 11.64 31.55
N LYS A 62 14.71 11.89 31.52
CA LYS A 62 13.88 11.61 30.34
C LYS A 62 14.00 12.76 29.35
N PRO A 63 14.50 12.54 28.12
CA PRO A 63 14.46 13.54 27.07
C PRO A 63 13.05 13.64 26.46
N ASP A 64 12.67 14.82 25.98
CA ASP A 64 11.30 15.13 25.55
C ASP A 64 10.77 14.23 24.42
N ASN A 65 11.68 13.81 23.53
CA ASN A 65 11.38 12.99 22.36
C ASN A 65 11.36 11.47 22.65
N ALA A 66 11.75 11.04 23.85
CA ALA A 66 11.83 9.63 24.20
C ALA A 66 10.65 9.18 25.06
N THR A 67 10.01 8.11 24.63
CA THR A 67 8.85 7.51 25.32
C THR A 67 9.09 6.05 25.69
N LEU A 68 10.15 5.43 25.16
CA LEU A 68 10.48 4.02 25.38
C LEU A 68 11.78 3.91 26.19
N VAL A 69 11.87 2.85 26.98
CA VAL A 69 13.08 2.48 27.73
C VAL A 69 13.63 1.20 27.11
N HIS A 70 14.90 1.24 26.69
CA HIS A 70 15.59 0.15 26.04
C HIS A 70 16.67 -0.45 26.97
N HIS A 71 16.93 -1.75 26.83
CA HIS A 71 18.01 -2.44 27.54
C HIS A 71 19.22 -2.52 26.63
N ILE A 72 20.32 -1.87 27.01
CA ILE A 72 21.54 -1.76 26.19
C ILE A 72 22.12 -3.15 25.90
N ASN A 73 22.13 -4.04 26.89
CA ASN A 73 22.61 -5.43 26.75
C ASN A 73 21.55 -6.42 26.19
N HIS A 74 20.38 -5.94 25.79
CA HIS A 74 19.23 -6.77 25.35
C HIS A 74 18.71 -7.81 26.36
N ASN A 75 19.18 -7.79 27.61
CA ASN A 75 18.69 -8.65 28.68
C ASN A 75 17.60 -7.94 29.49
N LYS A 76 16.35 -8.37 29.27
CA LYS A 76 15.13 -7.81 29.91
C LYS A 76 15.04 -8.04 31.42
N ALA A 77 15.87 -8.93 31.98
CA ALA A 77 15.94 -9.17 33.42
C ALA A 77 16.91 -8.21 34.13
N ASP A 78 17.86 -7.60 33.40
CA ASP A 78 18.86 -6.68 33.97
C ASP A 78 18.32 -5.25 34.01
N ASN A 79 17.68 -4.90 35.14
CA ASN A 79 17.01 -3.61 35.33
C ASN A 79 17.92 -2.55 35.99
N ARG A 80 19.24 -2.71 35.95
CA ARG A 80 20.18 -1.70 36.48
C ARG A 80 20.13 -0.43 35.64
N ALA A 81 20.17 0.75 36.27
CA ALA A 81 20.08 2.03 35.58
C ALA A 81 21.14 2.22 34.49
N ILE A 82 22.35 1.70 34.71
CA ILE A 82 23.45 1.72 33.71
C ILE A 82 23.14 0.92 32.44
N ASN A 83 22.23 -0.06 32.51
CA ASN A 83 21.84 -0.90 31.39
C ASN A 83 20.61 -0.35 30.65
N LEU A 84 20.07 0.79 31.08
CA LEU A 84 18.84 1.35 30.55
C LEU A 84 19.09 2.68 29.85
N GLU A 85 18.41 2.90 28.73
CA GLU A 85 18.44 4.17 28.00
C GLU A 85 17.02 4.57 27.57
N TRP A 86 16.76 5.88 27.52
CA TRP A 86 15.55 6.43 26.93
C TRP A 86 15.72 6.56 25.43
N VAL A 87 14.77 6.03 24.65
CA VAL A 87 14.84 5.97 23.18
C VAL A 87 13.55 6.49 22.57
N SER A 88 13.65 7.18 21.44
CA SER A 88 12.49 7.56 20.62
C SER A 88 11.87 6.33 19.94
N PRO A 89 10.54 6.27 19.76
CA PRO A 89 9.91 5.22 18.94
C PRO A 89 10.51 5.09 17.54
N LYS A 90 10.94 6.20 16.95
CA LYS A 90 11.57 6.20 15.61
C LYS A 90 12.91 5.48 15.63
N GLU A 91 13.79 5.82 16.58
CA GLU A 91 15.11 5.20 16.76
C GLU A 91 14.98 3.73 17.15
N HIS A 92 14.04 3.39 18.03
CA HIS A 92 13.80 2.02 18.46
C HIS A 92 13.35 1.11 17.30
N VAL A 93 12.50 1.62 16.39
CA VAL A 93 12.06 0.87 15.21
C VAL A 93 13.11 0.86 14.10
N ALA A 94 13.80 1.98 13.89
CA ALA A 94 14.82 2.10 12.86
C ALA A 94 16.04 1.24 13.18
N ASP A 95 16.73 1.49 14.30
CA ASP A 95 18.08 0.97 14.55
C ASP A 95 18.08 -0.34 15.34
N ARG A 96 17.10 -0.51 16.23
CA ARG A 96 17.08 -1.65 17.20
C ARG A 96 16.18 -2.82 16.76
N HIS A 97 15.40 -2.63 15.70
CA HIS A 97 14.54 -3.65 15.10
C HIS A 97 14.91 -4.03 13.65
N HIS A 98 16.18 -3.80 13.24
CA HIS A 98 16.72 -4.31 11.98
C HIS A 98 16.44 -5.81 11.83
N GLY A 99 15.37 -6.15 11.10
CA GLY A 99 14.92 -7.53 10.88
C GLY A 99 13.43 -7.80 11.13
N ILE A 100 12.76 -7.04 12.00
CA ILE A 100 11.33 -7.23 12.31
C ILE A 100 10.43 -6.46 11.33
N SER A 101 10.96 -5.40 10.72
CA SER A 101 10.31 -4.61 9.66
C SER A 101 10.41 -5.22 8.25
N LYS A 102 10.69 -6.53 8.11
CA LYS A 102 10.33 -7.22 6.87
C LYS A 102 8.81 -7.36 6.91
N GLY A 103 8.10 -6.34 6.42
CA GLY A 103 6.64 -6.32 6.34
C GLY A 103 6.08 -7.68 5.92
N HIS A 104 4.97 -8.08 6.52
CA HIS A 104 4.41 -9.43 6.38
C HIS A 104 4.46 -9.89 4.91
N LYS A 105 5.34 -10.85 4.61
CA LYS A 105 5.46 -11.41 3.27
C LYS A 105 4.38 -12.48 3.13
N MET A 106 3.36 -12.19 2.32
CA MET A 106 2.34 -13.18 1.99
C MET A 106 3.00 -14.38 1.31
N SER A 107 2.67 -15.59 1.77
CA SER A 107 3.14 -16.83 1.16
C SER A 107 2.68 -16.93 -0.29
N ASP A 108 3.40 -17.70 -1.11
CA ASP A 108 3.01 -17.89 -2.51
C ASP A 108 1.63 -18.55 -2.64
N ALA A 109 1.28 -19.46 -1.73
CA ALA A 109 -0.06 -20.00 -1.61
C ALA A 109 -1.12 -18.92 -1.33
N GLY A 110 -0.81 -17.94 -0.48
CA GLY A 110 -1.70 -16.80 -0.21
C GLY A 110 -1.89 -15.91 -1.43
N LYS A 111 -0.81 -15.63 -2.17
CA LYS A 111 -0.88 -14.90 -3.45
C LYS A 111 -1.73 -15.63 -4.47
N GLN A 112 -1.61 -16.96 -4.54
CA GLN A 112 -2.38 -17.78 -5.46
C GLN A 112 -3.87 -17.75 -5.14
N ARG A 113 -4.27 -17.95 -3.86
CA ARG A 113 -5.68 -17.82 -3.43
C ARG A 113 -6.28 -16.45 -3.78
N LEU A 114 -5.52 -15.39 -3.58
CA LEU A 114 -5.98 -14.03 -3.91
C LEU A 114 -6.13 -13.83 -5.43
N ARG A 115 -5.26 -14.44 -6.24
CA ARG A 115 -5.35 -14.42 -7.71
C ARG A 115 -6.56 -15.20 -8.19
N GLU A 116 -6.80 -16.39 -7.65
CA GLU A 116 -7.96 -17.23 -7.95
C GLU A 116 -9.26 -16.49 -7.61
N PHE A 117 -9.36 -15.92 -6.40
CA PHE A 117 -10.52 -15.12 -5.99
C PHE A 117 -10.82 -13.95 -6.95
N ARG A 118 -9.78 -13.30 -7.48
CA ARG A 118 -9.93 -12.19 -8.44
C ARG A 118 -10.25 -12.66 -9.86
N THR A 119 -9.89 -13.88 -10.21
CA THR A 119 -10.05 -14.40 -11.58
C THR A 119 -11.53 -14.57 -11.88
N GLY A 120 -12.04 -13.90 -12.91
CA GLY A 120 -13.46 -13.92 -13.28
C GLY A 120 -14.32 -12.81 -12.65
N ILE A 121 -13.80 -12.06 -11.67
CA ILE A 121 -14.51 -10.87 -11.16
C ILE A 121 -14.51 -9.79 -12.25
N LYS A 122 -15.67 -9.54 -12.84
CA LYS A 122 -15.88 -8.43 -13.76
C LYS A 122 -16.17 -7.16 -12.95
N LEU A 123 -15.31 -6.17 -13.08
CA LEU A 123 -15.56 -4.83 -12.53
C LEU A 123 -16.80 -4.20 -13.18
N SER A 124 -17.52 -3.37 -12.44
CA SER A 124 -18.59 -2.55 -13.02
C SER A 124 -18.04 -1.57 -14.05
N ASP A 125 -18.85 -1.19 -15.02
CA ASP A 125 -18.41 -0.28 -16.10
C ASP A 125 -18.00 1.10 -15.56
N ALA A 126 -18.69 1.58 -14.52
CA ALA A 126 -18.30 2.78 -13.78
C ALA A 126 -16.88 2.66 -13.20
N THR A 127 -16.49 1.48 -12.70
CA THR A 127 -15.15 1.28 -12.12
C THR A 127 -14.09 1.20 -13.20
N LYS A 128 -14.37 0.54 -14.32
CA LYS A 128 -13.48 0.51 -15.50
C LYS A 128 -13.22 1.92 -16.04
N GLN A 129 -14.25 2.76 -16.09
CA GLN A 129 -14.10 4.14 -16.55
C GLN A 129 -13.20 4.96 -15.62
N LYS A 130 -13.39 4.87 -14.30
CA LYS A 130 -12.51 5.54 -13.32
C LYS A 130 -11.04 5.11 -13.46
N GLN A 131 -10.79 3.82 -13.65
CA GLN A 131 -9.43 3.30 -13.87
C GLN A 131 -8.82 3.84 -15.16
N ARG A 132 -9.61 3.92 -16.24
CA ARG A 132 -9.16 4.48 -17.52
C ARG A 132 -8.81 5.96 -17.41
N GLU A 133 -9.63 6.75 -16.73
CA GLU A 133 -9.38 8.18 -16.49
C GLU A 133 -8.12 8.40 -15.66
N ALA A 134 -7.90 7.60 -14.61
CA ALA A 134 -6.70 7.66 -13.80
C ALA A 134 -5.44 7.33 -14.61
N ASN A 135 -5.46 6.27 -15.41
CA ASN A 135 -4.32 5.90 -16.27
C ASN A 135 -4.00 6.99 -17.28
N LEU A 136 -5.03 7.63 -17.86
CA LEU A 136 -4.86 8.75 -18.78
C LEU A 136 -4.20 9.95 -18.10
N ARG A 137 -4.66 10.32 -16.90
CA ARG A 137 -4.07 11.42 -16.10
C ARG A 137 -2.61 11.19 -15.76
N LEU A 138 -2.24 9.93 -15.49
CA LEU A 138 -0.87 9.54 -15.15
C LEU A 138 0.01 9.29 -16.38
N GLY A 139 -0.53 9.40 -17.60
CA GLY A 139 0.20 9.10 -18.83
C GLY A 139 0.61 7.62 -18.97
N ILE A 140 -0.01 6.73 -18.21
CA ILE A 140 0.30 5.29 -18.22
C ILE A 140 -0.28 4.70 -19.51
N LYS A 141 0.59 4.37 -20.45
CA LYS A 141 0.21 3.68 -21.68
C LYS A 141 0.12 2.17 -21.43
N PRO A 142 -0.85 1.47 -22.04
CA PRO A 142 -0.85 0.02 -22.02
C PRO A 142 0.44 -0.51 -22.66
N PRO A 143 0.92 -1.69 -22.24
CA PRO A 143 2.10 -2.30 -22.84
C PRO A 143 1.88 -2.51 -24.36
N PRO A 144 2.94 -2.43 -25.17
CA PRO A 144 2.83 -2.69 -26.59
C PRO A 144 2.35 -4.13 -26.81
N ARG A 145 1.57 -4.33 -27.88
CA ARG A 145 1.12 -5.67 -28.26
C ARG A 145 2.33 -6.51 -28.66
N ALA A 146 2.26 -7.81 -28.43
CA ALA A 146 3.30 -8.74 -28.86
C ALA A 146 3.52 -8.64 -30.38
N LYS A 147 4.78 -8.71 -30.82
CA LYS A 147 5.14 -8.66 -32.24
C LYS A 147 4.45 -9.82 -32.98
N GLY A 148 3.76 -9.51 -34.09
CA GLY A 148 3.01 -10.51 -34.87
C GLY A 148 1.56 -10.73 -34.41
N SER A 149 1.11 -10.09 -33.33
CA SER A 149 -0.32 -10.13 -32.95
C SER A 149 -1.18 -9.47 -34.03
N LYS A 150 -2.15 -10.22 -34.57
CA LYS A 150 -3.16 -9.71 -35.51
C LYS A 150 -4.45 -9.40 -34.73
N CYS A 151 -5.17 -8.36 -35.15
CA CYS A 151 -6.54 -8.15 -34.68
C CYS A 151 -7.44 -9.28 -35.20
N THR A 152 -8.47 -9.64 -34.44
CA THR A 152 -9.53 -10.54 -34.93
C THR A 152 -10.38 -9.84 -35.99
N GLU A 153 -10.99 -10.60 -36.90
CA GLU A 153 -11.88 -10.06 -37.95
C GLU A 153 -13.00 -9.21 -37.32
N ASP A 154 -13.66 -9.72 -36.28
CA ASP A 154 -14.69 -8.98 -35.52
C ASP A 154 -14.20 -7.64 -34.96
N ALA A 155 -12.95 -7.57 -34.49
CA ALA A 155 -12.38 -6.34 -33.97
C ALA A 155 -12.10 -5.34 -35.10
N ILE A 156 -11.62 -5.83 -36.24
CA ILE A 156 -11.39 -5.03 -37.44
C ILE A 156 -12.73 -4.47 -37.94
N ASP A 157 -13.77 -5.28 -37.99
CA ASP A 157 -15.09 -4.84 -38.45
C ASP A 157 -15.74 -3.84 -37.50
N LYS A 158 -15.61 -4.03 -36.18
CA LYS A 158 -16.02 -3.02 -35.20
C LYS A 158 -15.28 -1.70 -35.37
N MET A 159 -13.98 -1.74 -35.66
CA MET A 159 -13.19 -0.53 -35.92
C MET A 159 -13.61 0.16 -37.22
N ARG A 160 -13.92 -0.60 -38.28
CA ARG A 160 -14.41 -0.07 -39.56
C ARG A 160 -15.77 0.61 -39.38
N LEU A 161 -16.70 -0.04 -38.67
CA LEU A 161 -18.05 0.47 -38.43
C LEU A 161 -18.03 1.77 -37.62
N ASN A 162 -17.12 1.87 -36.64
CA ASN A 162 -16.99 3.03 -35.74
C ASN A 162 -15.90 4.01 -36.19
N SER A 163 -15.43 3.92 -37.43
CA SER A 163 -14.38 4.82 -37.93
C SER A 163 -14.91 6.25 -38.00
N PRO A 164 -14.31 7.23 -37.31
CA PRO A 164 -14.75 8.63 -37.38
C PRO A 164 -14.53 9.25 -38.78
N ASN A 165 -13.69 8.61 -39.60
CA ASN A 165 -13.39 9.05 -40.95
C ASN A 165 -14.30 8.41 -42.01
N ALA A 166 -15.30 7.62 -41.61
CA ALA A 166 -16.24 7.00 -42.54
C ALA A 166 -17.26 8.04 -43.04
N SER A 167 -17.32 8.24 -44.36
CA SER A 167 -18.36 9.07 -45.00
C SER A 167 -19.48 8.19 -45.52
N LYS A 168 -20.72 8.49 -45.10
CA LYS A 168 -21.90 7.80 -45.60
C LYS A 168 -22.12 8.15 -47.07
N CYS A 169 -22.62 7.19 -47.85
CA CYS A 169 -22.91 7.41 -49.26
C CYS A 169 -24.15 6.63 -49.68
N SER A 170 -24.83 7.14 -50.70
CA SER A 170 -25.89 6.45 -51.41
C SER A 170 -25.40 6.10 -52.81
N VAL A 171 -25.59 4.84 -53.21
CA VAL A 171 -25.29 4.33 -54.55
C VAL A 171 -26.55 3.62 -55.05
N ASP A 172 -27.10 4.09 -56.17
CA ASP A 172 -28.29 3.54 -56.81
C ASP A 172 -29.50 3.42 -55.84
N GLY A 173 -29.63 4.40 -54.93
CA GLY A 173 -30.69 4.46 -53.92
C GLY A 173 -30.43 3.68 -52.63
N VAL A 174 -29.36 2.86 -52.56
CA VAL A 174 -28.99 2.12 -51.34
C VAL A 174 -28.01 2.94 -50.50
N VAL A 175 -28.26 3.04 -49.19
CA VAL A 175 -27.44 3.81 -48.25
C VAL A 175 -26.40 2.90 -47.56
N TYR A 176 -25.14 3.33 -47.57
CA TYR A 176 -24.01 2.64 -46.96
C TYR A 176 -23.31 3.56 -45.94
N ASN A 177 -22.75 2.98 -44.87
CA ASN A 177 -22.05 3.76 -43.83
C ASN A 177 -20.66 4.23 -44.28
N SER A 178 -20.08 3.58 -45.30
CA SER A 178 -18.78 3.97 -45.86
C SER A 178 -18.65 3.57 -47.34
N TYR A 179 -17.75 4.24 -48.08
CA TYR A 179 -17.40 3.82 -49.44
C TYR A 179 -16.84 2.39 -49.53
N SER A 180 -16.15 1.93 -48.48
CA SER A 180 -15.63 0.56 -48.41
C SER A 180 -16.73 -0.49 -48.21
N GLU A 181 -17.84 -0.12 -47.58
CA GLU A 181 -19.04 -0.94 -47.49
C GLU A 181 -19.76 -0.99 -48.84
N ALA A 182 -19.99 0.18 -49.46
CA ALA A 182 -20.58 0.26 -50.79
C ALA A 182 -19.76 -0.51 -51.83
N SER A 183 -18.42 -0.46 -51.74
CA SER A 183 -17.51 -1.18 -52.62
C SER A 183 -17.64 -2.70 -52.52
N ARG A 184 -17.80 -3.24 -51.32
CA ARG A 184 -18.02 -4.68 -51.11
C ARG A 184 -19.35 -5.16 -51.70
N ALA A 185 -20.39 -4.33 -51.63
CA ALA A 185 -21.71 -4.65 -52.16
C ALA A 185 -21.79 -4.52 -53.69
N THR A 186 -21.17 -3.49 -54.26
CA THR A 186 -21.29 -3.13 -55.69
C THR A 186 -20.15 -3.65 -56.56
N GLY A 187 -19.04 -4.09 -55.96
CA GLY A 187 -17.81 -4.46 -56.68
C GLY A 187 -17.01 -3.27 -57.25
N VAL A 188 -17.50 -2.03 -57.09
CA VAL A 188 -16.82 -0.82 -57.56
C VAL A 188 -15.78 -0.38 -56.53
N LEU A 189 -14.59 0.05 -56.97
CA LEU A 189 -13.55 0.51 -56.05
C LEU A 189 -14.00 1.72 -55.21
N PRO A 190 -13.65 1.79 -53.90
CA PRO A 190 -14.13 2.85 -53.01
C PRO A 190 -13.79 4.26 -53.50
N HIS A 191 -12.58 4.43 -54.08
CA HIS A 191 -12.13 5.72 -54.61
C HIS A 191 -12.95 6.15 -55.84
N THR A 192 -13.43 5.19 -56.62
CA THR A 192 -14.30 5.43 -57.78
C THR A 192 -15.69 5.87 -57.32
N ILE A 193 -16.25 5.20 -56.31
CA ILE A 193 -17.52 5.60 -55.69
C ILE A 193 -17.41 7.03 -55.17
N ARG A 194 -16.35 7.36 -54.43
CA ARG A 194 -16.09 8.73 -53.96
C ARG A 194 -16.05 9.75 -55.10
N LYS A 195 -15.34 9.46 -56.21
CA LYS A 195 -15.29 10.34 -57.39
C LYS A 195 -16.66 10.53 -58.03
N ARG A 196 -17.46 9.47 -58.13
CA ARG A 196 -18.83 9.51 -58.66
C ARG A 196 -19.74 10.36 -57.78
N CYS A 197 -19.71 10.17 -56.46
CA CYS A 197 -20.50 10.97 -55.52
C CYS A 197 -20.15 12.47 -55.51
N LEU A 198 -18.94 12.85 -55.95
CA LEU A 198 -18.50 14.24 -56.09
C LEU A 198 -18.76 14.83 -57.49
N SER A 199 -19.11 14.00 -58.47
CA SER A 199 -19.26 14.41 -59.87
C SER A 199 -20.71 14.75 -60.19
N LYS A 200 -20.91 15.82 -60.97
CA LYS A 200 -22.23 16.23 -61.46
C LYS A 200 -22.83 15.26 -62.49
N ASN A 201 -22.02 14.37 -63.06
CA ASN A 201 -22.47 13.45 -64.11
C ASN A 201 -23.11 12.17 -63.58
N PHE A 202 -23.04 11.92 -62.26
CA PHE A 202 -23.50 10.68 -61.64
C PHE A 202 -24.55 10.98 -60.56
N ASN A 203 -25.78 11.26 -60.99
CA ASN A 203 -26.88 11.64 -60.10
C ASN A 203 -27.30 10.54 -59.11
N ASP A 204 -27.03 9.29 -59.45
CA ASP A 204 -27.35 8.11 -58.63
C ASP A 204 -26.36 7.88 -57.48
N TYR A 205 -25.28 8.67 -57.43
CA TYR A 205 -24.23 8.60 -56.42
C TYR A 205 -24.27 9.87 -55.56
N LYS A 206 -24.56 9.73 -54.27
CA LYS A 206 -24.68 10.88 -53.36
C LYS A 206 -23.86 10.68 -52.09
N ILE A 207 -23.26 11.76 -51.60
CA ILE A 207 -22.65 11.78 -50.26
C ILE A 207 -23.76 12.10 -49.26
N LEU A 208 -23.79 11.36 -48.15
CA LEU A 208 -24.69 11.61 -47.04
C LEU A 208 -23.85 12.12 -45.86
N ALA A 209 -24.28 13.24 -45.27
CA ALA A 209 -23.66 13.80 -44.08
C ALA A 209 -23.93 12.93 -42.84
#